data_AF-A0A8T6VGU4-F1
#
_entry.id   AF-A0A8T6VGU4-F1
#
_cell.length_a   1.000
_cell.length_b   1.000
_cell.length_c   1.000
_cell.angle_alpha   90.00
_cell.angle_beta   90.00
_cell.angle_gamma   90.00
#
_symmetry.space_group_name_H-M   'P 1'
#
loop_
_entity.id
_entity.type
_entity.pdbx_description
1 polymer ?
#
loop_
_entity_poly.entity_id
_entity_poly.type
_entity_poly.pdbx_seq_one_letter_code
_entity_poly.pdbx_strand_id
1 'polypeptide(L)' 'MGKVEKQIISVLESSKKPLSLVEIADQIGKPPKTVFKSLRKLFDEGKIDCDVKNRVYTLAKE' A
#
# COMPACT_ATOMS: atom_id res chain seq x y z
N MET A 1 3.62 7.01 -11.18
CA MET A 1 3.48 5.63 -10.68
C MET A 1 4.68 4.76 -11.08
N GLY A 2 5.65 4.59 -10.18
CA GLY A 2 6.81 3.71 -10.33
C GLY A 2 6.48 2.22 -10.17
N LYS A 3 7.51 1.36 -10.32
CA LYS A 3 7.35 -0.11 -10.27
C LYS A 3 6.79 -0.58 -8.92
N VAL A 4 7.29 -0.02 -7.81
CA VAL A 4 6.86 -0.39 -6.46
C VAL A 4 5.41 0.02 -6.20
N GLU A 5 5.02 1.21 -6.61
CA GLU A 5 3.63 1.71 -6.48
C GLU A 5 2.63 0.78 -7.18
N LYS A 6 2.94 0.34 -8.41
CA LYS A 6 2.11 -0.63 -9.14
C LYS A 6 1.98 -1.96 -8.42
N GLN A 7 3.08 -2.47 -7.86
CA GLN A 7 3.05 -3.73 -7.11
C GLN A 7 2.22 -3.61 -5.82
N ILE A 8 2.31 -2.48 -5.12
CA ILE A 8 1.52 -2.22 -3.91
C ILE A 8 0.02 -2.24 -4.24
N ILE A 9 -0.40 -1.55 -5.30
CA ILE A 9 -1.80 -1.58 -5.73
C ILE A 9 -2.22 -3.00 -6.04
N SER A 10 -1.45 -3.73 -6.85
CA SER A 10 -1.79 -5.11 -7.24
C SER A 10 -1.94 -6.04 -6.03
N VAL A 11 -1.15 -5.83 -4.97
CA VAL A 11 -1.25 -6.55 -3.70
C VAL A 11 -2.54 -6.20 -2.95
N LEU A 12 -2.83 -4.90 -2.81
CA LEU A 12 -4.06 -4.44 -2.13
C LEU A 12 -5.32 -4.89 -2.87
N GLU A 13 -5.29 -4.87 -4.20
CA GLU A 13 -6.37 -5.32 -5.09
C GLU A 13 -6.60 -6.84 -4.96
N SER A 14 -5.51 -7.63 -4.96
CA SER A 14 -5.58 -9.09 -4.82
C SER A 14 -6.01 -9.54 -3.43
N SER A 15 -5.58 -8.82 -2.39
CA SER A 15 -5.80 -9.24 -1.01
C SER A 15 -7.24 -9.02 -0.53
N LYS A 16 -8.02 -8.14 -1.19
CA LYS A 16 -9.40 -7.75 -0.86
C LYS A 16 -9.63 -7.38 0.62
N LYS A 17 -8.56 -7.12 1.35
CA LYS A 17 -8.52 -6.89 2.79
C LYS A 17 -7.51 -5.78 3.08
N PRO A 18 -7.71 -5.02 4.16
CA PRO A 18 -6.70 -4.08 4.65
C PRO A 18 -5.39 -4.82 4.97
N LEU A 19 -4.27 -4.30 4.46
CA LEU A 19 -2.94 -4.85 4.73
C LEU A 19 -2.06 -3.83 5.46
N SER A 20 -1.21 -4.31 6.35
CA SER A 20 -0.25 -3.45 7.05
C SER A 20 0.97 -3.16 6.16
N LEU A 21 1.75 -2.14 6.52
CA LEU A 21 3.02 -1.83 5.85
C LEU A 21 3.95 -3.06 5.75
N VAL A 22 3.99 -3.87 6.81
CA VAL A 22 4.86 -5.04 6.92
C VAL A 22 4.37 -6.15 6.00
N GLU A 23 3.07 -6.42 6.01
CA GLU A 23 2.45 -7.43 5.14
C GLU A 23 2.67 -7.10 3.66
N ILE A 24 2.47 -5.83 3.29
CA ILE A 24 2.72 -5.37 1.92
C ILE A 24 4.22 -5.57 1.61
N ALA A 25 5.12 -5.09 2.47
CA ALA A 25 6.56 -5.21 2.27
C ALA A 25 7.04 -6.65 2.09
N ASP A 26 6.48 -7.59 2.85
CA ASP A 26 6.75 -9.02 2.75
C ASP A 26 6.28 -9.57 1.39
N GLN A 27 5.04 -9.30 0.99
CA GLN A 27 4.49 -9.77 -0.28
C GLN A 27 5.24 -9.26 -1.52
N ILE A 28 5.72 -8.01 -1.51
CA ILE A 28 6.51 -7.45 -2.62
C ILE A 28 8.02 -7.70 -2.48
N GLY A 29 8.49 -8.29 -1.38
CA GLY A 29 9.91 -8.55 -1.12
C GLY A 29 10.74 -7.26 -1.11
N LYS A 30 10.19 -6.17 -0.58
CA LYS A 30 10.85 -4.85 -0.53
C LYS A 30 11.00 -4.36 0.90
N PRO A 31 12.05 -3.59 1.20
CA PRO A 31 12.22 -3.04 2.54
C PRO A 31 11.06 -2.08 2.88
N PRO A 32 10.54 -2.12 4.12
CA PRO A 32 9.36 -1.36 4.53
C PRO A 32 9.53 0.16 4.36
N LYS A 33 10.76 0.67 4.46
CA LYS A 33 11.06 2.09 4.21
C LYS A 33 10.75 2.52 2.76
N THR A 34 11.02 1.66 1.78
CA THR A 34 10.74 1.92 0.37
C THR A 34 9.24 1.81 0.08
N VAL A 35 8.59 0.82 0.70
CA VAL A 35 7.14 0.63 0.61
C VAL A 35 6.41 1.82 1.22
N PHE A 36 6.83 2.28 2.40
CA PHE A 36 6.25 3.43 3.07
C PHE A 36 6.33 4.71 2.24
N LYS A 37 7.48 4.99 1.62
CA LYS A 37 7.61 6.13 0.70
C LYS A 37 6.64 6.04 -0.47
N SER A 38 6.41 4.84 -0.99
CA SER A 38 5.52 4.59 -2.12
C SER A 38 4.05 4.67 -1.70
N LEU A 39 3.68 4.06 -0.56
CA LEU A 39 2.35 4.18 0.05
C LEU A 39 2.00 5.64 0.32
N ARG A 40 2.93 6.43 0.88
CA ARG A 40 2.69 7.85 1.14
C ARG A 40 2.40 8.64 -0.15
N LYS A 41 3.10 8.34 -1.25
CA LYS A 41 2.79 8.93 -2.56
C LYS A 41 1.41 8.52 -3.07
N LEU A 42 1.09 7.22 -3.00
CA LEU A 42 -0.21 6.70 -3.43
C LEU A 42 -1.36 7.30 -2.62
N PHE A 43 -1.14 7.55 -1.33
CA PHE A 43 -2.11 8.21 -0.46
C PHE A 43 -2.31 9.68 -0.84
N ASP A 44 -1.21 10.39 -1.10
CA ASP A 44 -1.23 11.79 -1.58
C ASP A 44 -1.92 11.92 -2.94
N GLU A 45 -1.75 10.93 -3.82
CA GLU A 45 -2.46 10.81 -5.11
C GLU A 45 -3.92 10.34 -4.97
N GLY A 46 -4.41 10.03 -3.77
CA GLY A 46 -5.77 9.57 -3.53
C GLY A 46 -6.08 8.15 -4.04
N LYS A 47 -5.05 7.32 -4.28
CA LYS A 47 -5.20 5.95 -4.81
C LYS A 47 -5.38 4.89 -3.73
N ILE A 48 -4.90 5.18 -2.53
CA ILE A 48 -5.05 4.32 -1.36
C ILE A 48 -5.57 5.13 -0.19
N ASP A 49 -6.26 4.46 0.71
CA ASP A 49 -6.65 4.98 2.00
C ASP A 49 -5.80 4.33 3.11
N CYS A 50 -5.62 5.05 4.22
CA CYS A 50 -4.89 4.58 5.39
C CYS A 50 -5.76 4.67 6.63
N ASP A 51 -6.11 3.51 7.17
CA ASP A 51 -6.79 3.43 8.46
C ASP A 51 -5.75 3.59 9.58
N VAL A 52 -5.73 4.78 10.18
CA VAL A 52 -4.74 5.17 11.20
C VAL A 52 -4.89 4.35 12.49
N LYS A 53 -6.11 3.87 12.80
CA LYS A 53 -6.38 3.07 14.00
C LYS A 53 -5.69 1.71 13.93
N ASN A 54 -5.76 1.06 12.78
CA ASN A 54 -5.22 -0.29 12.57
C ASN A 54 -3.85 -0.27 11.86
N ARG A 55 -3.39 0.90 11.39
CA ARG A 55 -2.17 1.09 10.59
C ARG A 55 -2.15 0.20 9.35
N VAL A 56 -3.31 0.09 8.71
CA VAL A 56 -3.52 -0.69 7.51
C VAL A 56 -3.86 0.21 6.34
N TYR A 57 -3.61 -0.30 5.14
CA TYR A 57 -3.82 0.37 3.88
C TYR A 57 -4.85 -0.41 3.07
N THR A 58 -5.71 0.34 2.38
CA THR A 58 -6.73 -0.19 1.46
C THR A 58 -6.69 0.61 0.17
N LEU A 59 -7.23 0.07 -0.92
CA LEU A 59 -7.48 0.89 -2.09
C LEU A 59 -8.51 1.97 -1.76
N ALA A 60 -8.28 3.18 -2.26
CA ALA A 60 -9.30 4.23 -2.19
C ALA A 60 -10.49 3.77 -3.03
N LYS A 61 -11.70 3.87 -2.47
CA LYS A 61 -12.91 3.70 -3.25
C LYS A 61 -13.10 4.97 -4.06
N GLU A 62 -13.18 4.82 -5.38
CA GLU A 62 -13.58 5.87 -6.31
C GLU A 62 -14.92 6.52 -5.89
#